data_AF-A0A350C5R0-F1
#
_entry.id   AF-A0A350C5R0-F1
#
_cell.length_a   1.000
_cell.length_b   1.000
_cell.length_c   1.000
_cell.angle_alpha   90.00
_cell.angle_beta   90.00
_cell.angle_gamma   90.00
#
_symmetry.space_group_name_H-M   'P 1'
#
loop_
_entity.id
_entity.type
_entity.pdbx_description
1 polymer ?
#
loop_
_entity_poly.entity_id
_entity_poly.type
_entity_poly.pdbx_seq_one_letter_code
_entity_poly.pdbx_strand_id
1 'polypeptide(L)'
;MKQLEEFGASNLDHDLLYILAGRLRLVIDNKDALLVSGTDDSELETVRRNFVEKKLGVEDKDKGMAAVKTVTVKMSGIRMKNRVTFYYLVQQELS
;
A
#
# COMPACT_ATOMS: atom_id res chain seq x y z
N MET A 1 4.88 11.29 -6.05
CA MET A 1 6.15 11.45 -5.30
C MET A 1 5.93 12.10 -3.94
N LYS A 2 5.17 13.20 -3.81
CA LYS A 2 4.90 13.86 -2.51
C LYS A 2 4.59 12.93 -1.31
N GLN A 3 3.68 11.96 -1.45
CA GLN A 3 3.37 11.04 -0.33
C GLN A 3 4.52 10.03 -0.03
N LEU A 4 5.34 9.68 -1.02
CA LEU A 4 6.54 8.87 -0.78
C LEU A 4 7.65 9.68 -0.12
N GLU A 5 7.79 10.96 -0.45
CA GLU A 5 8.73 11.86 0.23
C GLU A 5 8.31 12.11 1.69
N GLU A 6 7.01 12.21 1.95
CA GLU A 6 6.46 12.49 3.28
C GLU A 6 6.49 11.27 4.22
N PHE A 7 6.26 10.06 3.70
CA PHE A 7 6.12 8.84 4.52
C PHE A 7 7.16 7.75 4.21
N GLY A 8 7.91 7.88 3.12
CA GLY A 8 8.89 6.90 2.68
C GLY A 8 10.11 6.86 3.58
N ALA A 9 10.78 5.71 3.58
CA ALA A 9 12.02 5.51 4.31
C ALA A 9 13.14 6.40 3.74
N SER A 10 14.14 6.70 4.57
CA SER A 10 15.32 7.49 4.21
C SER A 10 16.13 6.90 3.05
N ASN A 11 15.92 5.62 2.73
CA ASN A 11 16.48 4.94 1.58
C ASN A 11 15.34 4.26 0.81
N LEU A 12 14.95 4.85 -0.33
CA LEU A 12 13.87 4.34 -1.16
C LEU A 12 14.39 3.20 -2.04
N ASP A 13 13.73 2.04 -1.97
CA ASP A 13 13.95 0.95 -2.91
C ASP A 13 13.24 1.28 -4.24
N HIS A 14 14.02 1.82 -5.17
CA HIS A 14 13.53 2.24 -6.48
C HIS A 14 13.07 1.07 -7.35
N ASP A 15 13.67 -0.12 -7.20
CA ASP A 15 13.29 -1.30 -7.99
C ASP A 15 11.92 -1.81 -7.54
N LEU A 16 11.70 -1.87 -6.22
CA LEU A 16 10.40 -2.19 -5.67
C LEU A 16 9.32 -1.18 -6.12
N LEU A 17 9.64 0.12 -6.05
CA LEU A 17 8.72 1.16 -6.52
C LEU A 17 8.38 1.01 -8.00
N TYR A 18 9.36 0.67 -8.85
CA TYR A 18 9.14 0.45 -10.27
C TYR A 18 8.21 -0.75 -10.52
N ILE A 19 8.42 -1.86 -9.80
CA ILE A 19 7.56 -3.04 -9.86
C ILE A 19 6.13 -2.70 -9.44
N LEU A 20 5.95 -1.99 -8.33
CA LEU A 20 4.62 -1.62 -7.82
C LEU A 20 3.89 -0.63 -8.75
N ALA A 21 4.60 0.39 -9.25
CA ALA A 21 4.06 1.32 -10.23
C ALA A 21 3.69 0.60 -11.54
N GLY A 22 4.53 -0.32 -12.01
CA GLY A 22 4.27 -1.14 -13.19
C GLY A 22 2.97 -1.93 -13.10
N ARG A 23 2.64 -2.49 -11.93
CA ARG A 23 1.39 -3.22 -11.68
C ARG A 23 0.14 -2.35 -11.85
N LEU A 24 0.24 -1.05 -11.59
CA LEU A 24 -0.88 -0.11 -11.68
C LEU A 24 -0.91 0.68 -13.00
N ARG A 25 0.06 0.46 -13.90
CA ARG A 25 0.20 1.22 -15.16
C ARG A 25 -1.06 1.14 -16.05
N LEU A 26 -1.70 -0.02 -16.12
CA LEU A 26 -2.90 -0.23 -16.95
C LEU A 26 -4.16 0.45 -16.39
N VAL A 27 -4.14 0.85 -15.12
CA VAL A 27 -5.28 1.45 -14.42
C VAL A 27 -5.02 2.90 -14.02
N ILE A 28 -4.01 3.54 -14.62
CA ILE A 28 -3.55 4.87 -14.21
C ILE A 28 -4.60 5.97 -14.41
N ASP A 29 -5.50 5.81 -15.38
CA ASP A 29 -6.58 6.76 -15.62
C ASP A 29 -7.77 6.56 -14.66
N ASN A 30 -7.82 5.42 -13.96
CA ASN A 30 -8.84 5.14 -12.95
C ASN A 30 -8.35 5.61 -11.57
N LYS A 31 -8.82 6.78 -11.15
CA LYS A 31 -8.47 7.36 -9.85
C LYS A 31 -8.80 6.45 -8.67
N ASP A 32 -9.93 5.74 -8.70
CA ASP A 32 -10.33 4.84 -7.62
C ASP A 32 -9.37 3.64 -7.52
N ALA A 33 -8.86 3.17 -8.66
CA ALA A 33 -7.84 2.11 -8.69
C ALA A 33 -6.47 2.60 -8.16
N LEU A 34 -6.21 3.90 -8.13
CA LEU A 34 -4.96 4.48 -7.63
C LEU A 34 -5.01 4.95 -6.18
N LEU A 35 -6.18 4.89 -5.54
CA LEU A 35 -6.37 5.36 -4.17
C LEU A 35 -6.78 4.22 -3.24
N VAL A 36 -6.42 4.34 -1.96
CA VAL A 36 -6.83 3.43 -0.89
C VAL A 36 -7.57 4.25 0.17
N SER A 37 -8.77 3.79 0.52
CA SER A 37 -9.54 4.34 1.65
C SER A 37 -9.03 3.74 2.95
N GLY A 38 -8.51 4.60 3.84
CA GLY A 38 -7.98 4.16 5.13
C GLY A 38 -9.06 3.91 6.20
N THR A 39 -10.30 4.29 5.95
CA THR A 39 -11.40 4.19 6.92
C THR A 39 -12.46 3.16 6.52
N ASP A 40 -12.25 2.48 5.39
CA ASP A 40 -13.14 1.45 4.88
C ASP A 40 -12.51 0.08 5.14
N ASP A 41 -13.03 -0.63 6.13
CA ASP A 41 -12.53 -1.96 6.51
C ASP A 41 -12.61 -2.99 5.37
N SER A 42 -13.58 -2.83 4.44
CA SER A 42 -13.71 -3.72 3.28
C SER A 42 -12.60 -3.47 2.25
N GLU A 43 -12.22 -2.21 2.08
CA GLU A 43 -11.06 -1.83 1.26
C GLU A 43 -9.76 -2.35 1.89
N LEU A 44 -9.59 -2.20 3.21
CA LEU A 44 -8.40 -2.70 3.92
C LEU A 44 -8.28 -4.23 3.84
N GLU A 45 -9.37 -4.98 3.99
CA GLU A 45 -9.38 -6.43 3.80
C GLU A 45 -9.09 -6.81 2.34
N THR A 46 -9.55 -6.02 1.37
CA THR A 46 -9.24 -6.22 -0.04
C THR A 46 -7.75 -6.04 -0.31
N VAL A 47 -7.11 -5.03 0.29
CA VAL A 47 -5.65 -4.86 0.23
C VAL A 47 -4.93 -6.04 0.88
N ARG A 48 -5.33 -6.46 2.09
CA ARG A 48 -4.72 -7.62 2.76
C ARG A 48 -4.81 -8.88 1.90
N ARG A 49 -5.99 -9.22 1.39
CA ARG A 49 -6.19 -10.42 0.57
C ARG A 49 -5.47 -10.35 -0.77
N ASN A 50 -5.64 -9.25 -1.51
CA ASN A 50 -5.20 -9.20 -2.90
C ASN A 50 -3.74 -8.82 -3.06
N PHE A 51 -3.20 -8.00 -2.15
CA PHE A 51 -1.80 -7.59 -2.19
C PHE A 51 -0.96 -8.42 -1.21
N VAL A 52 -1.28 -8.38 0.08
CA VAL A 52 -0.44 -9.02 1.12
C VAL A 52 -0.40 -10.55 0.97
N GLU A 53 -1.56 -11.18 0.89
CA GLU A 53 -1.63 -12.64 0.74
C GLU A 53 -1.26 -13.07 -0.69
N LYS A 54 -2.01 -12.61 -1.71
CA LYS A 54 -1.81 -13.12 -3.09
C LYS A 54 -0.55 -12.64 -3.80
N LYS A 55 -0.01 -11.44 -3.50
CA LYS A 55 1.16 -10.89 -4.21
C LYS A 55 2.44 -10.98 -3.40
N LEU A 56 2.37 -10.90 -2.07
CA LEU A 56 3.54 -11.02 -1.20
C LEU A 56 3.69 -12.41 -0.59
N GLY A 57 2.65 -13.25 -0.65
CA GLY A 57 2.69 -14.62 -0.11
C GLY A 57 2.59 -14.69 1.41
N VAL A 58 2.09 -13.63 2.07
CA VAL A 58 1.92 -13.62 3.52
C VAL A 58 0.54 -14.18 3.87
N GLU A 59 0.49 -15.47 4.18
CA GLU A 59 -0.74 -16.20 4.52
C GLU A 59 -1.25 -15.92 5.94
N ASP A 60 -0.38 -15.44 6.84
CA ASP A 60 -0.76 -15.00 8.18
C ASP A 60 -1.66 -13.76 8.08
N LYS A 61 -2.97 -13.99 8.28
CA LYS A 61 -4.00 -12.96 8.18
C LYS A 61 -3.81 -11.85 9.21
N ASP A 62 -3.44 -12.18 10.44
CA ASP A 62 -3.32 -11.22 11.53
C ASP A 62 -2.09 -10.36 11.33
N LYS A 63 -0.95 -10.96 10.95
CA LYS A 63 0.25 -10.22 10.56
C LYS A 63 -0.03 -9.29 9.39
N GLY A 64 -0.69 -9.79 8.34
CA GLY A 64 -1.01 -9.01 7.16
C GLY A 64 -1.94 -7.83 7.46
N MET A 65 -2.99 -8.05 8.26
CA MET A 65 -3.92 -6.99 8.65
C MET A 65 -3.26 -5.97 9.59
N ALA A 66 -2.39 -6.41 10.50
CA ALA A 66 -1.63 -5.52 11.39
C ALA A 66 -0.73 -4.55 10.59
N ALA A 67 -0.02 -5.04 9.57
CA ALA A 67 0.78 -4.20 8.69
C ALA A 67 -0.08 -3.17 7.94
N VAL A 68 -1.21 -3.60 7.35
CA VAL A 68 -2.14 -2.71 6.65
C VAL A 68 -2.67 -1.61 7.57
N LYS A 69 -3.08 -1.96 8.81
CA LYS A 69 -3.56 -0.97 9.79
C LYS A 69 -2.47 -0.02 10.25
N THR A 70 -1.25 -0.51 10.46
CA THR A 70 -0.09 0.32 10.83
C THR A 70 0.17 1.40 9.78
N VAL A 71 0.18 1.03 8.50
CA VAL A 71 0.35 2.00 7.40
C VAL A 71 -0.84 2.95 7.28
N THR A 72 -2.06 2.48 7.50
CA THR A 72 -3.25 3.34 7.53
C THR A 72 -3.13 4.43 8.59
N VAL A 73 -2.65 4.10 9.80
CA VAL A 73 -2.40 5.05 10.89
C VAL A 73 -1.26 6.00 10.52
N LYS A 74 -0.16 5.47 9.97
CA LYS A 74 0.99 6.27 9.49
C LYS A 74 0.54 7.33 8.49
N MET A 75 -0.37 7.00 7.59
CA MET A 75 -0.91 7.90 6.57
C MET A 75 -2.26 8.55 6.97
N SER A 76 -2.60 8.61 8.26
CA SER A 76 -3.90 9.09 8.75
C SER A 76 -4.21 10.55 8.36
N GLY A 77 -3.20 11.40 8.23
CA GLY A 77 -3.33 12.77 7.74
C GLY A 77 -3.75 12.88 6.26
N ILE A 78 -3.75 11.78 5.51
CA ILE A 78 -4.12 11.74 4.10
C ILE A 78 -5.45 11.02 3.93
N ARG A 79 -6.46 11.75 3.43
CA ARG A 79 -7.75 11.16 3.04
C ARG A 79 -7.64 10.23 1.84
N MET A 80 -6.92 10.65 0.80
CA MET A 80 -6.72 9.90 -0.45
C MET A 80 -5.29 9.34 -0.53
N LYS A 81 -5.10 8.14 0.02
CA LYS A 81 -3.78 7.49 0.09
C LYS A 81 -3.43 6.92 -1.28
N ASN A 82 -2.30 7.33 -1.86
CA ASN A 82 -1.83 6.79 -3.12
C ASN A 82 -1.50 5.30 -2.96
N ARG A 83 -2.07 4.45 -3.82
CA ARG A 83 -1.98 2.99 -3.71
C ARG A 83 -0.55 2.47 -3.86
N VAL A 84 0.29 3.09 -4.70
CA VAL A 84 1.72 2.71 -4.83
C VAL A 84 2.44 2.98 -3.51
N THR A 85 2.29 4.19 -2.96
CA THR A 85 2.86 4.55 -1.66
C THR A 85 2.38 3.61 -0.56
N PHE A 86 1.08 3.35 -0.51
CA PHE A 86 0.49 2.49 0.49
C PHE A 86 1.04 1.06 0.41
N TYR A 87 1.10 0.47 -0.79
CA TYR A 87 1.65 -0.87 -1.00
C TYR A 87 3.13 -0.94 -0.68
N TYR A 88 3.90 0.07 -1.05
CA TYR A 88 5.32 0.16 -0.71
C TYR A 88 5.52 0.11 0.81
N LEU A 89 4.81 0.96 1.55
CA LEU A 89 4.90 0.99 3.00
C LEU A 89 4.44 -0.31 3.65
N VAL A 90 3.34 -0.92 3.17
CA VAL A 90 2.86 -2.21 3.71
C VAL A 90 3.90 -3.30 3.50
N GLN A 91 4.55 -3.34 2.35
CA GLN A 91 5.60 -4.32 2.08
C GLN A 91 6.85 -4.08 2.95
N GLN A 92 7.19 -2.82 3.21
CA GLN A 92 8.27 -2.46 4.15
C GLN A 92 7.95 -2.90 5.59
N GLU A 93 6.72 -2.73 6.07
CA GLU A 93 6.30 -3.19 7.41
C GLU A 93 6.28 -4.73 7.56
N LEU A 94 6.23 -5.47 6.45
CA LEU A 94 6.20 -6.94 6.44
C LEU A 94 7.56 -7.59 6.27
N SER A 95 8.57 -6.81 5.85
CA SER A 95 9.96 -7.25 5.64
C SER A 95 10.74 -7.25 6.94
#